data_AF-A0A9W9CER5-F1
#
_entry.id   AF-A0A9W9CER5-F1
#
_cell.length_a   1.000
_cell.length_b   1.000
_cell.length_c   1.000
_cell.angle_alpha   90.00
_cell.angle_beta   90.00
_cell.angle_gamma   90.00
#
_symmetry.space_group_name_H-M   'P 1'
#
loop_
_entity.id
_entity.type
_entity.pdbx_description
1 polymer ?
#
loop_
_entity_poly.entity_id
_entity_poly.type
_entity_poly.pdbx_seq_one_letter_code
_entity_poly.pdbx_strand_id
1 'polypeptide(L)'
;MAQPTSHRAMRHISRADSIAADTPAATPERALLEKQDLEQLHIPPHYLLPPTYPSPFKGTLEASLDALLEFGAKYTSSISIMDVLRKPVCTKTNWYNLLVATLNLEEKKVVGSSRLLLEEILFLATRTLLPEQIAQNRACMYKMYDSRKTTSMRMSLRYDMLREWTKRGNNHFIVVESRPPLRILGASVSQDDELHPGRKLLLPNVWATLIQAPPQGYHSHKVKEAMRHHVTGIDKWLMFEDEEVGGWSANVLFQMTMQVLLQWQWLRDNTERMEGMEVRNWEDLEGPANECEWVRDDKKAKA
;
A
#
# COMPACT_ATOMS: atom_id res chain seq x y z
N MET A 1 -36.83 49.03 -31.69
CA MET A 1 -35.78 49.31 -30.68
C MET A 1 -34.95 48.05 -30.54
N ALA A 2 -33.68 48.18 -30.90
CA ALA A 2 -32.72 47.09 -31.06
C ALA A 2 -32.08 46.68 -29.74
N GLN A 3 -31.81 45.38 -29.58
CA GLN A 3 -30.77 44.89 -28.67
C GLN A 3 -29.72 44.15 -29.49
N PRO A 4 -28.42 44.50 -29.34
CA PRO A 4 -27.36 43.95 -30.17
C PRO A 4 -26.80 42.63 -29.62
N THR A 5 -26.56 41.72 -30.55
CA THR A 5 -25.68 40.56 -30.46
C THR A 5 -24.24 40.99 -30.22
N SER A 6 -23.63 40.50 -29.14
CA SER A 6 -22.20 40.62 -28.86
C SER A 6 -21.50 39.30 -29.19
N HIS A 7 -20.94 39.23 -30.40
CA HIS A 7 -19.93 38.25 -30.77
C HIS A 7 -18.61 38.64 -30.09
N ARG A 8 -18.08 37.79 -29.21
CA ARG A 8 -16.70 37.92 -28.74
C ARG A 8 -15.79 37.02 -29.57
N ALA A 9 -15.06 37.67 -30.48
CA ALA A 9 -14.04 37.09 -31.33
C ALA A 9 -12.94 36.40 -30.52
N MET A 10 -12.60 35.17 -30.94
CA MET A 10 -11.34 34.51 -30.57
C MET A 10 -10.17 35.29 -31.18
N ARG A 11 -9.24 35.74 -30.33
CA ARG A 11 -7.94 36.26 -30.78
C ARG A 11 -7.01 35.07 -31.01
N HIS A 12 -6.70 34.85 -32.28
CA HIS A 12 -5.53 34.12 -32.74
C HIS A 12 -4.29 34.88 -32.23
N ILE A 13 -3.46 34.24 -31.40
CA ILE A 13 -2.10 34.72 -31.11
C ILE A 13 -1.16 33.78 -31.85
N SER A 14 -0.76 34.21 -33.04
CA SER A 14 0.44 33.71 -33.71
C SER A 14 1.65 34.34 -33.03
N ARG A 15 2.63 33.51 -32.66
CA ARG A 15 4.01 33.97 -32.43
C ARG A 15 4.96 32.94 -33.03
N ALA A 16 5.55 33.33 -34.14
CA ALA A 16 6.68 32.66 -34.76
C ALA A 16 7.99 33.27 -34.22
N ASP A 17 9.05 32.45 -34.34
CA ASP A 17 10.48 32.76 -34.38
C ASP A 17 11.14 33.17 -33.04
N SER A 18 12.30 32.67 -32.61
CA SER A 18 13.28 31.70 -33.10
C SER A 18 14.23 31.38 -31.92
N ILE A 19 14.87 30.21 -31.91
CA ILE A 19 16.31 30.00 -31.63
C ILE A 19 16.58 28.51 -31.94
N ALA A 20 17.32 28.29 -33.03
CA ALA A 20 17.98 27.04 -33.33
C ALA A 20 19.17 26.88 -32.38
N ALA A 21 19.21 25.77 -31.65
CA ALA A 21 20.43 25.24 -31.06
C ALA A 21 20.54 23.78 -31.50
N ASP A 22 21.46 23.54 -32.43
CA ASP A 22 21.89 22.22 -32.85
C ASP A 22 22.29 21.41 -31.62
N THR A 23 21.42 20.49 -31.22
CA THR A 23 21.76 19.44 -30.25
C THR A 23 21.92 18.17 -31.06
N PRO A 24 23.09 17.50 -31.02
CA PRO A 24 23.27 16.27 -31.76
C PRO A 24 22.21 15.26 -31.33
N ALA A 25 21.55 14.64 -32.30
CA ALA A 25 20.48 13.67 -32.09
C ALA A 25 20.92 12.62 -31.06
N ALA A 26 20.39 12.75 -29.84
CA ALA A 26 20.57 11.74 -28.81
C ALA A 26 19.94 10.46 -29.32
N THR A 27 20.74 9.40 -29.42
CA THR A 27 20.27 8.06 -29.78
C THR A 27 19.07 7.69 -28.89
N PRO A 28 17.99 7.08 -29.42
CA PRO A 28 16.79 6.74 -28.64
C PRO A 28 17.10 5.97 -27.35
N GLU A 29 18.17 5.19 -27.36
CA GLU A 29 18.73 4.44 -26.22
C GLU A 29 19.19 5.35 -25.06
N ARG A 30 19.83 6.49 -25.37
CA ARG A 30 20.33 7.45 -24.36
C ARG A 30 19.19 8.24 -23.73
N ALA A 31 18.17 8.58 -24.52
CA ALA A 31 16.95 9.22 -24.04
C ALA A 31 16.07 8.29 -23.18
N LEU A 32 16.14 6.97 -23.39
CA LEU A 32 15.48 5.97 -22.55
C LEU A 32 16.21 5.77 -21.22
N LEU A 33 17.55 5.74 -21.24
CA LEU A 33 18.38 5.68 -20.03
C LEU A 33 18.23 6.96 -19.18
N GLU A 34 18.29 8.15 -19.78
CA GLU A 34 18.10 9.43 -19.08
C GLU A 34 16.68 9.57 -18.49
N LYS A 35 15.65 9.05 -19.17
CA LYS A 35 14.28 8.99 -18.61
C LYS A 35 14.18 8.03 -17.42
N GLN A 36 14.84 6.87 -17.49
CA GLN A 36 14.86 5.90 -16.39
C GLN A 36 15.56 6.46 -15.15
N ASP A 37 16.63 7.23 -15.33
CA ASP A 37 17.37 7.88 -14.24
C ASP A 37 16.54 9.03 -13.61
N LEU A 38 15.81 9.80 -14.42
CA LEU A 38 14.90 10.85 -13.95
C LEU A 38 13.65 10.29 -13.24
N GLU A 39 13.16 9.12 -13.65
CA GLU A 39 12.04 8.46 -12.96
C GLU A 39 12.45 7.87 -11.60
N GLN A 40 13.71 7.45 -11.45
CA GLN A 40 14.27 6.91 -10.21
C GLN A 40 14.61 8.00 -9.18
N LEU A 41 14.92 9.22 -9.62
CA LEU A 41 15.23 10.37 -8.76
C LEU A 41 14.09 10.79 -7.80
N HIS A 42 12.86 10.31 -8.01
CA HIS A 42 11.70 10.63 -7.17
C HIS A 42 11.11 9.45 -6.41
N ILE A 43 11.70 8.26 -6.51
CA ILE A 43 11.25 7.09 -5.75
C ILE A 43 11.93 7.11 -4.38
N PRO A 44 11.19 6.94 -3.27
CA PRO A 44 11.80 6.89 -1.94
C PRO A 44 12.90 5.81 -1.84
N PRO A 45 14.04 6.09 -1.17
CA PRO A 45 15.21 5.20 -1.19
C PRO A 45 14.95 3.75 -0.76
N HIS A 46 14.02 3.53 0.16
CA HIS A 46 13.69 2.19 0.67
C HIS A 46 13.12 1.25 -0.40
N TYR A 47 12.57 1.77 -1.50
CA TYR A 47 12.14 0.97 -2.66
C TYR A 47 13.30 0.48 -3.52
N LEU A 48 14.47 1.12 -3.40
CA LEU A 48 15.67 0.77 -4.17
C LEU A 48 16.49 -0.33 -3.49
N LEU A 49 16.16 -0.67 -2.24
CA LEU A 49 16.78 -1.76 -1.51
C LEU A 49 16.39 -3.12 -2.13
N PRO A 50 17.29 -4.12 -2.12
CA PRO A 50 16.97 -5.44 -2.61
C PRO A 50 15.85 -6.08 -1.76
N PRO A 51 14.89 -6.81 -2.34
CA PRO A 51 13.84 -7.48 -1.58
C PRO A 51 14.40 -8.65 -0.75
N THR A 52 13.80 -8.92 0.40
CA THR A 52 14.10 -10.10 1.21
C THR A 52 13.47 -11.34 0.56
N TYR A 53 14.27 -12.36 0.26
CA TYR A 53 13.79 -13.61 -0.34
C TYR A 53 14.33 -14.84 0.41
N PRO A 54 13.47 -15.78 0.86
CA PRO A 54 12.00 -15.71 0.79
C PRO A 54 11.43 -14.56 1.64
N SER A 55 10.22 -14.10 1.30
CA SER A 55 9.50 -13.08 2.09
C SER A 55 9.30 -13.58 3.53
N PRO A 56 9.53 -12.74 4.56
CA PRO A 56 9.22 -13.09 5.95
C PRO A 56 7.72 -13.06 6.25
N PHE A 57 6.91 -12.49 5.35
CA PHE A 57 5.45 -12.44 5.46
C PHE A 57 4.85 -13.62 4.70
N LYS A 58 3.95 -14.37 5.35
CA LYS A 58 3.25 -15.51 4.74
C LYS A 58 2.22 -15.05 3.71
N GLY A 59 1.65 -13.86 3.89
CA GLY A 59 0.60 -13.28 3.07
C GLY A 59 -0.76 -13.92 3.32
N THR A 60 -1.10 -14.16 4.59
CA THR A 60 -2.34 -14.86 4.98
C THR A 60 -3.03 -14.19 6.16
N LEU A 61 -4.36 -14.29 6.25
CA LEU A 61 -5.10 -13.81 7.41
C LEU A 61 -4.77 -14.61 8.66
N GLU A 62 -4.56 -15.92 8.53
CA GLU A 62 -4.21 -16.83 9.61
C GLU A 62 -2.93 -16.37 10.32
N ALA A 63 -1.89 -16.00 9.56
CA ALA A 63 -0.66 -15.47 10.15
C ALA A 63 -0.88 -14.19 10.99
N SER A 64 -1.79 -13.32 10.56
CA SER A 64 -2.16 -12.13 11.34
C SER A 64 -2.98 -12.49 12.58
N LEU A 65 -3.88 -13.48 12.50
CA LEU A 65 -4.67 -13.94 13.63
C LEU A 65 -3.80 -14.66 14.69
N ASP A 66 -2.82 -15.44 14.24
CA ASP A 66 -1.82 -16.07 15.10
C ASP A 66 -0.98 -15.01 15.82
N ALA A 67 -0.51 -13.98 15.10
CA ALA A 67 0.22 -12.87 15.71
C ALA A 67 -0.62 -12.11 16.75
N LEU A 68 -1.93 -11.92 16.51
CA LEU A 68 -2.85 -11.31 17.49
C LEU A 68 -3.04 -12.20 18.73
N LEU A 69 -3.08 -13.52 18.55
CA LEU A 69 -3.18 -14.49 19.65
C LEU A 69 -1.92 -14.49 20.52
N GLU A 70 -0.75 -14.56 19.90
CA GLU A 70 0.54 -14.49 20.58
C GLU A 70 0.70 -13.16 21.33
N PHE A 71 0.32 -12.06 20.69
CA PHE A 71 0.34 -10.73 21.32
C PHE A 71 -0.60 -10.65 22.52
N GLY A 72 -1.84 -11.13 22.40
CA GLY A 72 -2.81 -11.12 23.49
C GLY A 72 -2.38 -12.00 24.68
N ALA A 73 -1.68 -13.10 24.42
CA ALA A 73 -1.10 -13.94 25.46
C ALA A 73 0.03 -13.22 26.21
N LYS A 74 0.86 -12.45 25.50
CA LYS A 74 1.95 -11.67 26.08
C LYS A 74 1.45 -10.42 26.83
N TYR A 75 0.48 -9.71 26.26
CA TYR A 75 -0.05 -8.45 26.79
C TYR A 75 -1.52 -8.62 27.18
N THR A 76 -1.77 -9.23 28.34
CA THR A 76 -3.12 -9.59 28.81
C THR A 76 -4.10 -8.41 28.90
N SER A 77 -3.59 -7.20 29.15
CA SER A 77 -4.39 -5.95 29.14
C SER A 77 -4.98 -5.64 27.76
N SER A 78 -4.37 -6.10 26.68
CA SER A 78 -4.82 -5.88 25.30
C SER A 78 -5.83 -6.90 24.79
N ILE A 79 -6.18 -7.94 25.57
CA ILE A 79 -7.06 -9.04 25.12
C ILE A 79 -8.37 -8.53 24.52
N SER A 80 -8.98 -7.49 25.11
CA SER A 80 -10.22 -6.88 24.59
C SER A 80 -10.07 -6.35 23.16
N ILE A 81 -8.92 -5.76 22.84
CA ILE A 81 -8.57 -5.24 21.51
C ILE A 81 -8.32 -6.42 20.57
N MET A 82 -7.53 -7.40 21.00
CA MET A 82 -7.19 -8.58 20.20
C MET A 82 -8.43 -9.39 19.84
N ASP A 83 -9.37 -9.58 20.77
CA ASP A 83 -10.64 -10.27 20.54
C ASP A 83 -11.52 -9.55 19.51
N VAL A 84 -11.49 -8.22 19.48
CA VAL A 84 -12.19 -7.44 18.45
C VAL A 84 -11.50 -7.58 17.10
N LEU A 85 -10.16 -7.50 17.06
CA LEU A 85 -9.39 -7.63 15.82
C LEU A 85 -9.51 -9.03 15.19
N ARG A 86 -9.70 -10.07 16.00
CA ARG A 86 -9.85 -11.46 15.53
C ARG A 86 -11.23 -11.78 14.97
N LYS A 87 -12.28 -11.04 15.38
CA LYS A 87 -13.64 -11.20 14.85
C LYS A 87 -13.73 -10.71 13.40
N PRO A 88 -14.77 -11.10 12.65
CA PRO A 88 -15.07 -10.48 11.36
C PRO A 88 -15.14 -8.95 11.49
N VAL A 89 -14.68 -8.25 10.46
CA VAL A 89 -14.55 -6.79 10.48
C VAL A 89 -15.91 -6.12 10.71
N CYS A 90 -15.96 -5.15 11.62
CA CYS A 90 -17.14 -4.35 11.90
C CYS A 90 -16.85 -2.86 11.72
N THR A 91 -17.53 -2.21 10.77
CA THR A 91 -17.38 -0.77 10.48
C THR A 91 -17.87 0.14 11.60
N LYS A 92 -18.60 -0.39 12.59
CA LYS A 92 -19.11 0.33 13.76
C LYS A 92 -18.21 0.19 14.99
N THR A 93 -17.03 -0.43 14.85
CA THR A 93 -16.10 -0.62 15.96
C THR A 93 -15.67 0.74 16.52
N ASN A 94 -15.95 0.99 17.80
CA ASN A 94 -15.53 2.22 18.48
C ASN A 94 -14.11 2.05 19.02
N TRP A 95 -13.13 2.28 18.16
CA TRP A 95 -11.71 2.16 18.50
C TRP A 95 -11.27 3.08 19.63
N TYR A 96 -11.82 4.29 19.71
CA TYR A 96 -11.52 5.23 20.78
C TYR A 96 -11.85 4.64 22.15
N ASN A 97 -13.07 4.14 22.33
CA ASN A 97 -13.49 3.55 23.60
C ASN A 97 -12.70 2.30 23.96
N LEU A 98 -12.39 1.44 22.98
CA LEU A 98 -11.61 0.23 23.21
C LEU A 98 -10.20 0.55 23.69
N LEU A 99 -9.51 1.47 23.01
CA LEU A 99 -8.16 1.87 23.39
C LEU A 99 -8.14 2.58 24.75
N VAL A 100 -9.03 3.55 24.99
CA VAL A 100 -9.09 4.27 26.27
C VAL A 100 -9.36 3.32 27.44
N ALA A 101 -10.29 2.37 27.29
CA ALA A 101 -10.60 1.41 28.34
C ALA A 101 -9.39 0.55 28.70
N THR A 102 -8.65 0.07 27.70
CA THR A 102 -7.45 -0.74 27.89
C THR A 102 -6.32 0.05 28.58
N LEU A 103 -6.11 1.31 28.19
CA LEU A 103 -5.06 2.15 28.77
C LEU A 103 -5.35 2.53 30.23
N ASN A 104 -6.61 2.84 30.54
CA ASN A 104 -7.03 3.14 31.91
C ASN A 104 -6.90 1.94 32.87
N LEU A 105 -6.97 0.71 32.35
CA LEU A 105 -6.75 -0.50 33.15
C LEU A 105 -5.27 -0.71 33.48
N GLU A 106 -4.37 -0.34 32.58
CA GLU A 106 -2.92 -0.43 32.77
C GLU A 106 -2.38 0.63 33.74
N GLU A 107 -2.83 1.88 33.61
CA GLU A 107 -2.37 2.98 34.49
C GLU A 107 -2.61 2.69 35.98
N LYS A 108 -3.67 1.94 36.29
CA LYS A 108 -3.99 1.52 37.66
C LYS A 108 -3.05 0.43 38.20
N LYS A 109 -2.34 -0.29 37.34
CA LYS A 109 -1.47 -1.41 37.71
C LYS A 109 0.01 -1.04 37.70
N VAL A 110 0.48 -0.29 36.70
CA VAL A 110 1.89 0.08 36.53
C VAL A 110 2.01 1.43 35.81
N VAL A 111 2.66 2.41 36.44
CA VAL A 111 2.92 3.74 35.84
C VAL A 111 3.89 3.58 34.66
N GLY A 112 3.52 4.09 33.47
CA GLY A 112 4.35 4.05 32.25
C GLY A 112 4.05 2.89 31.28
N SER A 113 3.23 1.92 31.70
CA SER A 113 2.93 0.72 30.89
C SER A 113 1.98 1.00 29.72
N SER A 114 1.01 1.92 29.89
CA SER A 114 -0.01 2.21 28.87
C SER A 114 0.57 2.77 27.57
N ARG A 115 1.59 3.63 27.66
CA ARG A 115 2.31 4.15 26.50
C ARG A 115 3.03 3.03 25.76
N LEU A 116 3.81 2.23 26.49
CA LEU A 116 4.53 1.09 25.90
C LEU A 116 3.56 0.14 25.20
N LEU A 117 2.41 -0.15 25.81
CA LEU A 117 1.38 -0.97 25.18
C LEU A 117 0.86 -0.39 23.86
N LEU A 118 0.64 0.93 23.77
CA LEU A 118 0.26 1.56 22.51
C LEU A 118 1.34 1.44 21.44
N GLU A 119 2.61 1.65 21.80
CA GLU A 119 3.73 1.47 20.88
C GLU A 119 3.79 0.03 20.37
N GLU A 120 3.66 -0.96 21.27
CA GLU A 120 3.64 -2.37 20.89
C GLU A 120 2.45 -2.73 19.99
N ILE A 121 1.25 -2.19 20.25
CA ILE A 121 0.08 -2.39 19.37
C ILE A 121 0.30 -1.74 18.00
N LEU A 122 0.87 -0.53 17.97
CA LEU A 122 1.19 0.17 16.73
C LEU A 122 2.18 -0.68 15.91
N PHE A 123 3.27 -1.15 16.51
CA PHE A 123 4.28 -1.92 15.82
C PHE A 123 3.83 -3.33 15.45
N LEU A 124 2.95 -3.97 16.24
CA LEU A 124 2.26 -5.19 15.81
C LEU A 124 1.55 -4.93 14.47
N ALA A 125 0.78 -3.84 14.40
CA ALA A 125 -0.01 -3.53 13.22
C ALA A 125 0.86 -3.12 12.02
N THR A 126 1.87 -2.27 12.20
CA THR A 126 2.72 -1.78 11.10
C THR A 126 3.79 -2.77 10.66
N ARG A 127 4.32 -3.61 11.56
CA ARG A 127 5.40 -4.56 11.23
C ARG A 127 4.91 -5.97 10.95
N THR A 128 3.67 -6.31 11.30
CA THR A 128 3.10 -7.63 11.06
C THR A 128 1.77 -7.58 10.31
N LEU A 129 0.75 -6.95 10.89
CA LEU A 129 -0.62 -7.11 10.39
C LEU A 129 -0.82 -6.46 9.00
N LEU A 130 -0.40 -5.21 8.80
CA LEU A 130 -0.49 -4.55 7.51
C LEU A 130 0.34 -5.27 6.42
N PRO A 131 1.62 -5.61 6.65
CA PRO A 131 2.40 -6.38 5.67
C PRO A 131 1.76 -7.70 5.25
N GLU A 132 1.26 -8.50 6.20
CA GLU A 132 0.57 -9.76 5.91
C GLU A 132 -0.65 -9.55 5.02
N GLN A 133 -1.50 -8.56 5.35
CA GLN A 133 -2.70 -8.25 4.56
C GLN A 133 -2.39 -7.62 3.19
N ILE A 134 -1.31 -6.84 3.07
CA ILE A 134 -0.84 -6.32 1.76
C ILE A 134 -0.39 -7.49 0.89
N ALA A 135 0.44 -8.40 1.43
CA ALA A 135 0.90 -9.58 0.70
C ALA A 135 -0.28 -10.48 0.28
N GLN A 136 -1.26 -10.70 1.17
CA GLN A 136 -2.49 -11.45 0.87
C GLN A 136 -3.30 -10.79 -0.26
N ASN A 137 -3.51 -9.46 -0.18
CA ASN A 137 -4.25 -8.72 -1.19
C ASN A 137 -3.61 -8.84 -2.59
N ARG A 138 -2.28 -8.71 -2.65
CA ARG A 138 -1.50 -8.88 -3.88
C ARG A 138 -1.62 -10.29 -4.44
N ALA A 139 -1.52 -11.31 -3.58
CA ALA A 139 -1.66 -12.70 -3.98
C ALA A 139 -3.05 -12.98 -4.57
N CYS A 140 -4.12 -12.49 -3.92
CA CYS A 140 -5.49 -12.63 -4.39
C CYS A 140 -5.70 -11.94 -5.76
N MET A 141 -5.19 -10.71 -5.92
CA MET A 141 -5.27 -9.99 -7.19
C MET A 141 -4.49 -10.68 -8.31
N TYR A 142 -3.33 -11.25 -8.02
CA TYR A 142 -2.56 -12.03 -8.99
C TYR A 142 -3.32 -13.30 -9.43
N LYS A 143 -3.88 -14.07 -8.48
CA LYS A 143 -4.71 -15.26 -8.77
C LYS A 143 -5.92 -14.93 -9.63
N MET A 144 -6.59 -13.81 -9.36
CA MET A 144 -7.71 -13.33 -10.17
C MET A 144 -7.28 -13.08 -11.61
N TYR A 145 -6.16 -12.40 -11.83
CA TYR A 145 -5.65 -12.18 -13.19
C TYR A 145 -5.20 -13.46 -13.90
N ASP A 146 -4.61 -14.41 -13.18
CA ASP A 146 -4.20 -15.69 -13.74
C ASP A 146 -5.41 -16.58 -14.07
N SER A 147 -6.47 -16.57 -13.26
CA SER A 147 -7.71 -17.30 -13.55
C SER A 147 -8.57 -16.64 -14.64
N ARG A 148 -8.56 -15.31 -14.74
CA ARG A 148 -9.43 -14.52 -15.63
C ARG A 148 -8.66 -13.73 -16.70
N LYS A 149 -7.74 -14.40 -17.42
CA LYS A 149 -6.82 -13.79 -18.41
C LYS A 149 -7.51 -12.95 -19.50
N THR A 150 -8.74 -13.30 -19.87
CA THR A 150 -9.51 -12.69 -20.96
C THR A 150 -10.44 -11.56 -20.52
N THR A 151 -10.62 -11.35 -19.21
CA THR A 151 -11.57 -10.36 -18.69
C THR A 151 -11.03 -8.96 -18.96
N SER A 152 -11.84 -8.04 -19.49
CA SER A 152 -11.44 -6.66 -19.81
C SER A 152 -11.34 -5.75 -18.58
N MET A 153 -11.63 -6.26 -17.39
CA MET A 153 -11.58 -5.49 -16.16
C MET A 153 -10.16 -5.06 -15.78
N ARG A 154 -10.10 -3.84 -15.25
CA ARG A 154 -8.91 -3.27 -14.61
C ARG A 154 -9.23 -3.13 -13.13
N MET A 155 -8.56 -3.92 -12.32
CA MET A 155 -8.61 -3.78 -10.87
C MET A 155 -7.37 -3.00 -10.43
N SER A 156 -7.52 -2.25 -9.35
CA SER A 156 -6.40 -1.63 -8.63
C SER A 156 -6.18 -2.40 -7.33
N LEU A 157 -4.94 -2.43 -6.87
CA LEU A 157 -4.61 -2.98 -5.56
C LEU A 157 -5.38 -2.21 -4.49
N ARG A 158 -6.11 -2.91 -3.64
CA ARG A 158 -7.05 -2.24 -2.73
C ARG A 158 -6.34 -1.51 -1.61
N TYR A 159 -5.15 -1.98 -1.22
CA TYR A 159 -4.34 -1.27 -0.24
C TYR A 159 -3.83 0.09 -0.78
N ASP A 160 -3.59 0.22 -2.09
CA ASP A 160 -3.26 1.52 -2.72
C ASP A 160 -4.42 2.52 -2.63
N MET A 161 -5.66 2.06 -2.43
CA MET A 161 -6.86 2.91 -2.39
C MET A 161 -7.24 3.35 -0.98
N LEU A 162 -6.56 2.86 0.04
CA LEU A 162 -6.84 3.21 1.44
C LEU A 162 -6.46 4.66 1.79
N ARG A 163 -5.51 5.23 1.05
CA ARG A 163 -4.99 6.58 1.24
C ARG A 163 -4.73 7.24 -0.12
N GLU A 164 -4.59 8.56 -0.10
CA GLU A 164 -4.30 9.34 -1.30
C GLU A 164 -2.93 8.95 -1.90
N TRP A 165 -2.89 8.90 -3.23
CA TRP A 165 -1.67 8.63 -3.97
C TRP A 165 -0.74 9.83 -3.95
N THR A 166 0.52 9.56 -3.68
CA THR A 166 1.57 10.57 -3.58
C THR A 166 1.94 11.06 -4.97
N LYS A 167 2.00 12.39 -5.13
CA LYS A 167 2.36 13.05 -6.38
C LYS A 167 3.79 13.58 -6.32
N ARG A 168 4.48 13.53 -7.45
CA ARG A 168 5.75 14.24 -7.73
C ARG A 168 5.49 15.73 -7.87
N GLY A 169 6.55 16.54 -7.86
CA GLY A 169 6.47 18.00 -8.07
C GLY A 169 5.81 18.42 -9.40
N ASN A 170 5.80 17.53 -10.40
CA ASN A 170 5.13 17.72 -11.68
C ASN A 170 3.68 17.18 -11.71
N ASN A 171 3.05 16.96 -10.55
CA ASN A 171 1.70 16.39 -10.38
C ASN A 171 1.47 14.96 -10.88
N HIS A 172 2.51 14.25 -11.33
CA HIS A 172 2.40 12.83 -11.69
C HIS A 172 2.46 11.94 -10.45
N PHE A 173 1.68 10.86 -10.42
CA PHE A 173 1.73 9.91 -9.31
C PHE A 173 3.07 9.17 -9.26
N ILE A 174 3.55 8.91 -8.04
CA ILE A 174 4.72 8.05 -7.83
C ILE A 174 4.26 6.61 -7.90
N VAL A 175 4.73 5.90 -8.93
CA VAL A 175 4.40 4.49 -9.18
C VAL A 175 5.69 3.68 -9.16
N VAL A 176 5.68 2.56 -8.44
CA VAL A 176 6.82 1.65 -8.32
C VAL A 176 6.49 0.34 -9.02
N GLU A 177 7.40 -0.09 -9.90
CA GLU A 177 7.26 -1.35 -10.61
C GLU A 177 7.58 -2.55 -9.73
N SER A 178 6.73 -3.56 -9.77
CA SER A 178 7.03 -4.88 -9.24
C SER A 178 8.04 -5.60 -10.13
N ARG A 179 9.25 -5.84 -9.60
CA ARG A 179 10.33 -6.53 -10.30
C ARG A 179 10.56 -7.93 -9.72
N PRO A 180 10.96 -8.92 -10.53
CA PRO A 180 11.36 -10.23 -10.03
C PRO A 180 12.57 -10.12 -9.10
N PRO A 181 12.77 -11.07 -8.16
CA PRO A 181 14.01 -11.15 -7.39
C PRO A 181 15.24 -11.24 -8.30
N LEU A 182 16.22 -10.36 -8.06
CA LEU A 182 17.58 -10.59 -8.55
C LEU A 182 18.14 -11.81 -7.80
N ARG A 183 18.79 -12.74 -8.52
CA ARG A 183 19.26 -14.03 -7.97
C ARG A 183 20.02 -13.85 -6.65
N ILE A 184 19.34 -14.23 -5.55
CA ILE A 184 19.79 -14.60 -4.21
C ILE A 184 21.00 -13.80 -3.67
N LEU A 185 20.73 -12.65 -3.06
CA LEU A 185 21.47 -12.25 -1.87
C LEU A 185 20.70 -12.81 -0.68
N GLY A 186 21.32 -13.75 0.05
CA GLY A 186 20.69 -14.35 1.23
C GLY A 186 20.28 -13.27 2.22
N ALA A 187 19.07 -13.38 2.77
CA ALA A 187 18.60 -12.48 3.81
C ALA A 187 19.56 -12.53 5.00
N SER A 188 20.07 -11.37 5.41
CA SER A 188 20.72 -11.20 6.70
C SER A 188 19.66 -11.41 7.78
N VAL A 189 19.86 -12.43 8.63
CA VAL A 189 18.99 -12.73 9.76
C VAL A 189 19.13 -11.57 10.75
N SER A 190 18.04 -10.87 11.02
CA SER A 190 18.01 -9.79 11.99
C SER A 190 18.40 -10.30 13.38
N GLN A 191 19.29 -9.57 14.06
CA GLN A 191 19.62 -9.80 15.47
C GLN A 191 18.37 -9.58 16.34
N ASP A 192 18.16 -10.37 17.38
CA ASP A 192 17.06 -10.13 18.31
C ASP A 192 17.19 -8.74 18.97
N ASP A 193 16.08 -8.01 19.06
CA ASP A 193 16.02 -6.72 19.75
C ASP A 193 15.99 -6.96 21.27
N GLU A 194 17.12 -6.70 21.93
CA GLU A 194 17.24 -6.83 23.38
C GLU A 194 16.30 -5.88 24.14
N LEU A 195 15.94 -4.73 23.55
CA LEU A 195 15.08 -3.72 24.19
C LEU A 195 13.60 -4.09 24.07
N HIS A 196 13.20 -4.71 22.95
CA HIS A 196 11.82 -5.10 22.67
C HIS A 196 11.71 -6.57 22.21
N PRO A 197 11.94 -7.57 23.10
CA PRO A 197 12.14 -8.98 22.75
C PRO A 197 10.92 -9.72 22.17
N GLY A 198 9.80 -9.04 21.89
CA GLY A 198 8.71 -9.64 21.08
C GLY A 198 8.12 -8.69 20.06
N ARG A 199 8.81 -7.60 19.76
CA ARG A 199 8.49 -6.72 18.65
C ARG A 199 9.27 -7.23 17.44
N LYS A 200 8.62 -7.38 16.29
CA LYS A 200 9.37 -7.64 15.05
C LYS A 200 10.23 -6.42 14.73
N LEU A 201 11.45 -6.63 14.26
CA LEU A 201 12.30 -5.53 13.82
C LEU A 201 11.76 -4.84 12.57
N LEU A 202 12.06 -3.55 12.43
CA LEU A 202 11.79 -2.82 11.21
C LEU A 202 12.56 -3.49 10.06
N LEU A 203 11.86 -3.76 8.96
CA LEU A 203 12.45 -4.28 7.74
C LEU A 203 12.63 -3.12 6.75
N PRO A 204 13.83 -2.56 6.57
CA PRO A 204 14.02 -1.32 5.78
C PRO A 204 13.59 -1.48 4.32
N ASN A 205 13.66 -2.70 3.80
CA ASN A 205 13.26 -3.09 2.45
C ASN A 205 11.86 -3.73 2.43
N VAL A 206 10.98 -3.44 3.41
CA VAL A 206 9.64 -4.02 3.52
C VAL A 206 8.83 -3.84 2.24
N TRP A 207 8.83 -2.64 1.65
CA TRP A 207 8.08 -2.39 0.43
C TRP A 207 8.65 -3.11 -0.78
N ALA A 208 9.98 -3.08 -0.97
CA ALA A 208 10.63 -3.85 -2.02
C ALA A 208 10.28 -5.34 -1.93
N THR A 209 10.20 -5.87 -0.70
CA THR A 209 9.80 -7.25 -0.40
C THR A 209 8.33 -7.51 -0.72
N LEU A 210 7.40 -6.66 -0.24
CA LEU A 210 5.96 -6.83 -0.42
C LEU A 210 5.51 -6.69 -1.88
N ILE A 211 6.15 -5.80 -2.65
CA ILE A 211 5.76 -5.54 -4.05
C ILE A 211 6.51 -6.40 -5.05
N GLN A 212 7.36 -7.30 -4.59
CA GLN A 212 8.15 -8.19 -5.43
C GLN A 212 7.25 -8.97 -6.41
N ALA A 213 7.69 -9.09 -7.67
CA ALA A 213 7.02 -9.95 -8.65
C ALA A 213 7.47 -11.42 -8.48
N PRO A 214 6.67 -12.40 -8.96
CA PRO A 214 7.11 -13.80 -9.00
C PRO A 214 8.48 -13.98 -9.68
N PRO A 215 9.27 -15.01 -9.35
CA PRO A 215 10.60 -15.25 -9.94
C PRO A 215 10.61 -15.26 -11.48
N GLN A 216 9.56 -15.79 -12.09
CA GLN A 216 9.35 -15.85 -13.53
C GLN A 216 8.81 -14.54 -14.13
N GLY A 217 8.53 -13.54 -13.31
CA GLY A 217 7.81 -12.32 -13.68
C GLY A 217 6.31 -12.54 -13.91
N TYR A 218 5.63 -11.48 -14.33
CA TYR A 218 4.22 -11.57 -14.70
C TYR A 218 4.07 -12.01 -16.16
N HIS A 219 3.10 -12.89 -16.42
CA HIS A 219 2.89 -13.48 -17.74
C HIS A 219 2.37 -12.50 -18.80
N SER A 220 1.91 -11.30 -18.42
CA SER A 220 1.42 -10.31 -19.37
C SER A 220 1.69 -8.89 -18.90
N HIS A 221 1.80 -7.96 -19.86
CA HIS A 221 1.93 -6.54 -19.59
C HIS A 221 0.75 -6.03 -18.75
N LYS A 222 -0.48 -6.49 -19.05
CA LYS A 222 -1.68 -6.10 -18.29
C LYS A 222 -1.54 -6.40 -16.79
N VAL A 223 -1.07 -7.59 -16.45
CA VAL A 223 -0.85 -7.98 -15.06
C VAL A 223 0.31 -7.19 -14.46
N LYS A 224 1.40 -6.99 -15.21
CA LYS A 224 2.50 -6.13 -14.77
C LYS A 224 2.02 -4.73 -14.38
N GLU A 225 1.18 -4.10 -15.20
CA GLU A 225 0.60 -2.78 -14.93
C GLU A 225 -0.33 -2.79 -13.71
N ALA A 226 -1.20 -3.80 -13.60
CA ALA A 226 -2.15 -3.89 -12.51
C ALA A 226 -1.49 -4.17 -11.15
N MET A 227 -0.31 -4.81 -11.16
CA MET A 227 0.44 -5.14 -9.95
C MET A 227 1.43 -4.06 -9.51
N ARG A 228 1.55 -2.95 -10.27
CA ARG A 228 2.36 -1.79 -9.87
C ARG A 228 1.82 -1.19 -8.58
N HIS A 229 2.73 -0.72 -7.74
CA HIS A 229 2.41 -0.08 -6.46
C HIS A 229 2.31 1.44 -6.62
N HIS A 230 1.23 2.05 -6.14
CA HIS A 230 1.11 3.50 -6.04
C HIS A 230 1.53 3.94 -4.64
N VAL A 231 2.49 4.85 -4.54
CA VAL A 231 3.00 5.27 -3.23
C VAL A 231 1.92 6.03 -2.47
N THR A 232 1.62 5.63 -1.24
CA THR A 232 0.55 6.23 -0.41
C THR A 232 1.05 6.68 0.97
N GLY A 233 0.16 7.25 1.77
CA GLY A 233 0.45 7.53 3.18
C GLY A 233 0.65 6.29 4.07
N ILE A 234 0.18 5.11 3.67
CA ILE A 234 0.45 3.85 4.39
C ILE A 234 1.93 3.50 4.30
N ASP A 235 2.60 3.93 3.23
CA ASP A 235 3.99 3.60 2.99
C ASP A 235 4.89 4.12 4.10
N LYS A 236 4.60 5.33 4.59
CA LYS A 236 5.28 5.88 5.76
C LYS A 236 5.07 5.02 7.01
N TRP A 237 3.89 4.44 7.19
CA TRP A 237 3.55 3.71 8.41
C TRP A 237 4.35 2.42 8.58
N LEU A 238 4.67 1.75 7.46
CA LEU A 238 5.54 0.56 7.50
C LEU A 238 7.01 0.92 7.74
N MET A 239 7.34 2.21 7.74
CA MET A 239 8.69 2.74 7.92
C MET A 239 8.86 3.49 9.25
N PHE A 240 7.91 3.37 10.19
CA PHE A 240 8.06 3.98 11.51
C PHE A 240 9.23 3.36 12.29
N GLU A 241 10.16 4.21 12.69
CA GLU A 241 11.30 3.88 13.55
C GLU A 241 10.90 3.96 15.03
N ASP A 242 11.58 3.19 15.87
CA ASP A 242 11.34 3.16 17.31
C ASP A 242 11.58 4.54 17.94
N GLU A 243 12.63 5.25 17.50
CA GLU A 243 12.96 6.60 17.96
C GLU A 243 11.93 7.64 17.52
N GLU A 244 11.42 7.56 16.28
CA GLU A 244 10.36 8.46 15.78
C GLU A 244 9.12 8.32 16.67
N VAL A 245 8.67 7.09 16.90
CA VAL A 245 7.47 6.80 17.71
C VAL A 245 7.69 7.15 19.18
N GLY A 246 8.88 6.86 19.73
CA GLY A 246 9.28 7.24 21.08
C GLY A 246 9.22 8.76 21.33
N GLY A 247 9.49 9.56 20.29
CA GLY A 247 9.38 11.02 20.32
C GLY A 247 7.95 11.58 20.23
N TRP A 248 6.94 10.76 19.90
CA TRP A 248 5.57 11.24 19.74
C TRP A 248 4.90 11.59 21.07
N SER A 249 4.04 12.61 21.04
CA SER A 249 3.11 12.85 22.15
C SER A 249 2.12 11.70 22.29
N ALA A 250 1.60 11.49 23.51
CA ALA A 250 0.60 10.44 23.77
C ALA A 250 -0.64 10.56 22.86
N ASN A 251 -1.08 11.79 22.56
CA ASN A 251 -2.21 12.02 21.67
C ASN A 251 -1.90 11.58 20.22
N VAL A 252 -0.71 11.90 19.71
CA VAL A 252 -0.30 11.48 18.36
C VAL A 252 -0.21 9.95 18.29
N LEU A 253 0.45 9.32 19.26
CA LEU A 253 0.55 7.86 19.33
C LEU A 253 -0.82 7.18 19.38
N PHE A 254 -1.72 7.67 20.23
CA PHE A 254 -3.08 7.16 20.34
C PHE A 254 -3.85 7.28 19.02
N GLN A 255 -3.84 8.47 18.40
CA GLN A 255 -4.52 8.72 17.13
C GLN A 255 -3.96 7.84 16.01
N MET A 256 -2.63 7.73 15.92
CA MET A 256 -1.96 6.91 14.92
C MET A 256 -2.27 5.42 15.09
N THR A 257 -2.24 4.92 16.32
CA THR A 257 -2.61 3.53 16.63
C THR A 257 -4.04 3.24 16.16
N MET A 258 -4.99 4.11 16.49
CA MET A 258 -6.38 3.98 16.04
C MET A 258 -6.50 3.97 14.51
N GLN A 259 -5.80 4.90 13.83
CA GLN A 259 -5.84 4.99 12.36
C GLN A 259 -5.26 3.75 11.70
N VAL A 260 -4.13 3.23 12.19
CA VAL A 260 -3.49 2.04 11.65
C VAL A 260 -4.38 0.81 11.81
N LEU A 261 -4.98 0.61 12.99
CA LEU A 261 -5.90 -0.52 13.23
C LEU A 261 -7.16 -0.45 12.34
N LEU A 262 -7.71 0.75 12.14
CA LEU A 262 -8.85 0.97 11.25
C LEU A 262 -8.50 0.62 9.80
N GLN A 263 -7.36 1.09 9.30
CA GLN A 263 -6.93 0.80 7.92
C GLN A 263 -6.62 -0.69 7.73
N TRP A 264 -6.04 -1.34 8.74
CA TRP A 264 -5.85 -2.78 8.71
C TRP A 264 -7.18 -3.53 8.58
N GLN A 265 -8.19 -3.17 9.38
CA GLN A 265 -9.53 -3.75 9.26
C GLN A 265 -10.16 -3.53 7.88
N TRP A 266 -10.02 -2.32 7.32
CA TRP A 266 -10.54 -2.04 5.98
C TRP A 266 -9.82 -2.85 4.91
N LEU A 267 -8.50 -3.03 5.04
CA LEU A 267 -7.75 -3.88 4.13
C LEU A 267 -8.18 -5.34 4.23
N ARG A 268 -8.35 -5.84 5.45
CA ARG A 268 -8.83 -7.20 5.72
C ARG A 268 -10.20 -7.45 5.09
N ASP A 269 -11.20 -6.61 5.40
CA ASP A 269 -12.56 -6.73 4.86
C ASP A 269 -12.56 -6.71 3.32
N ASN A 270 -11.74 -5.84 2.73
CA ASN A 270 -11.58 -5.77 1.28
C ASN A 270 -10.95 -7.03 0.67
N THR A 271 -9.96 -7.62 1.34
CA THR A 271 -9.30 -8.85 0.89
C THR A 271 -10.22 -10.07 1.07
N GLU A 272 -10.90 -10.20 2.21
CA GLU A 272 -11.89 -11.26 2.46
C GLU A 272 -13.04 -11.22 1.43
N ARG A 273 -13.52 -10.02 1.05
CA ARG A 273 -14.49 -9.88 -0.04
C ARG A 273 -13.95 -10.34 -1.39
N MET A 274 -12.66 -10.09 -1.67
CA MET A 274 -12.02 -10.52 -2.92
C MET A 274 -11.88 -12.04 -2.98
N GLU A 275 -11.47 -12.67 -1.89
CA GLU A 275 -11.43 -14.13 -1.75
C GLU A 275 -12.84 -14.74 -1.85
N GLY A 276 -13.86 -14.09 -1.28
CA GLY A 276 -15.25 -14.51 -1.43
C GLY A 276 -15.78 -14.41 -2.88
N MET A 277 -15.19 -13.56 -3.72
CA MET A 277 -15.45 -13.57 -5.17
C MET A 277 -14.74 -14.72 -5.87
N GLU A 278 -13.52 -15.08 -5.46
CA GLU A 278 -12.79 -16.26 -5.98
C GLU A 278 -13.61 -17.54 -5.83
N VAL A 279 -14.24 -17.74 -4.66
CA VAL A 279 -15.12 -18.90 -4.39
C VAL A 279 -16.31 -18.95 -5.34
N ARG A 280 -16.85 -17.79 -5.72
CA ARG A 280 -17.95 -17.65 -6.70
C ARG A 280 -17.42 -17.51 -8.12
N ASN A 281 -16.21 -18.01 -8.36
CA ASN A 281 -15.53 -17.97 -9.64
C ASN A 281 -15.48 -16.58 -10.29
N TRP A 282 -15.49 -15.49 -9.51
CA TRP A 282 -15.51 -14.13 -10.03
C TRP A 282 -16.74 -13.78 -10.89
N GLU A 283 -17.86 -14.50 -10.76
CA GLU A 283 -19.08 -14.24 -11.53
C GLU A 283 -19.59 -12.80 -11.37
N ASP A 284 -19.45 -12.21 -10.18
CA ASP A 284 -19.78 -10.81 -9.90
C ASP A 284 -18.98 -9.79 -10.74
N LEU A 285 -17.89 -10.24 -11.39
CA LEU A 285 -17.01 -9.43 -12.23
C LEU A 285 -17.31 -9.64 -13.74
N GLU A 286 -18.22 -10.53 -14.11
CA GLU A 286 -18.56 -10.80 -15.51
C GLU A 286 -19.56 -9.76 -16.04
N GLY A 287 -19.03 -8.60 -16.45
CA GLY A 287 -19.77 -7.59 -17.23
C GLY A 287 -19.32 -7.57 -18.70
N PRO A 288 -20.25 -7.40 -19.67
CA PRO A 288 -19.91 -7.19 -21.07
C PRO A 288 -18.89 -6.04 -21.25
N ALA A 289 -17.87 -6.21 -22.10
CA ALA A 289 -16.82 -5.20 -22.30
C ALA A 289 -17.37 -3.85 -22.83
N ASN A 290 -18.53 -3.85 -23.49
CA ASN A 290 -19.27 -2.66 -23.93
C ASN A 290 -20.00 -1.92 -22.80
N GLU A 291 -20.21 -2.57 -21.65
CA GLU A 291 -20.79 -1.97 -20.44
C GLU A 291 -19.71 -1.40 -19.50
N CYS A 292 -18.44 -1.77 -19.71
CA CYS A 292 -17.32 -1.18 -18.99
C CYS A 292 -17.05 0.26 -19.48
N GLU A 293 -17.36 1.26 -18.65
CA GLU A 293 -17.19 2.69 -18.95
C GLU A 293 -15.78 3.03 -19.47
N TRP A 294 -14.75 2.40 -18.90
CA TRP A 294 -13.35 2.60 -19.32
C TRP A 294 -13.04 2.10 -20.73
N VAL A 295 -13.62 0.96 -21.15
CA VAL A 295 -13.44 0.45 -22.51
C VAL A 295 -14.11 1.39 -23.51
N ARG A 296 -15.21 2.04 -23.10
CA ARG A 296 -15.87 3.08 -23.91
C ARG A 296 -15.00 4.34 -24.00
N ASP A 297 -14.34 4.73 -22.93
CA ASP A 297 -13.48 5.93 -22.91
C ASP A 297 -12.17 5.75 -23.68
N ASP A 298 -11.50 4.59 -23.60
CA ASP A 298 -10.29 4.31 -24.40
C ASP A 298 -10.61 4.22 -25.90
N LYS A 299 -11.77 3.68 -26.27
CA LYS A 299 -12.24 3.67 -27.67
C LYS A 299 -12.55 5.08 -28.19
N LYS A 300 -13.07 5.97 -27.34
CA LYS A 300 -13.30 7.38 -27.70
C LYS A 300 -12.00 8.18 -27.81
N ALA A 301 -10.99 7.88 -26.99
CA ALA A 301 -9.70 8.55 -27.04
C ALA A 301 -8.84 8.15 -28.26
N LYS A 302 -9.12 6.99 -28.85
CA LYS A 302 -8.45 6.45 -30.05
C LYS A 302 -9.20 6.70 -31.36
N ALA A 303 -10.42 7.26 -31.30
CA ALA A 303 -11.25 7.62 -32.44
C ALA A 303 -11.12 9.12 -32.75
#